data_AF-A0A7X4XNX0-F1
#
_entry.id   AF-A0A7X4XNX0-F1
#
_cell.length_a   1.000
_cell.length_b   1.000
_cell.length_c   1.000
_cell.angle_alpha   90.00
_cell.angle_beta   90.00
_cell.angle_gamma   90.00
#
_symmetry.space_group_name_H-M   'P 1'
#
loop_
_entity.id
_entity.type
_entity.pdbx_description
1 polymer ?
#
loop_
_entity_poly.entity_id
_entity_poly.type
_entity_poly.pdbx_seq_one_letter_code
_entity_poly.pdbx_strand_id
1 'polypeptide(L)'
;MKPIKKPSKKQQIYHQLSYAAFADPFSFLGPYLPTEQGALRVWMPGADKVELLVDGQPRIELSPEEPGGFILKSELDLQWTHYRLAVDWAGVEQIIDDPYQYHALYAEYDDLHTPKQM
;
A
#
# COMPACT_ATOMS: atom_id res chain seq x y z
N MET A 1 -20.97 20.60 24.33
CA MET A 1 -20.20 20.23 23.11
C MET A 1 -19.15 19.19 23.49
N LYS A 2 -19.16 18.01 22.86
CA LYS A 2 -18.07 17.04 23.05
C LYS A 2 -16.80 17.60 22.40
N PRO A 3 -15.62 17.50 23.02
CA PRO A 3 -14.39 18.00 22.43
C PRO A 3 -14.06 17.22 21.16
N ILE A 4 -13.86 17.92 20.05
CA ILE A 4 -13.44 17.32 18.78
C ILE A 4 -11.97 16.91 18.97
N LYS A 5 -11.73 15.60 19.01
CA LYS A 5 -10.37 15.04 19.11
C LYS A 5 -9.63 15.36 17.81
N LYS A 6 -8.43 15.93 17.92
CA LYS A 6 -7.57 16.17 16.74
C LYS A 6 -7.27 14.82 16.05
N PRO A 7 -7.28 14.75 14.70
CA PRO A 7 -6.95 13.53 13.99
C PRO A 7 -5.50 13.14 14.25
N SER A 8 -5.24 11.83 14.29
CA SER A 8 -3.88 11.30 14.37
C SER A 8 -3.10 11.58 13.08
N LYS A 9 -1.76 11.47 13.14
CA LYS A 9 -0.91 11.60 11.94
C LYS A 9 -1.31 10.62 10.83
N LYS A 10 -1.63 9.38 11.19
CA LYS A 10 -2.11 8.36 10.24
C LYS A 10 -3.41 8.77 9.55
N GLN A 11 -4.36 9.30 10.31
CA GLN A 11 -5.63 9.83 9.78
C GLN A 11 -5.42 11.02 8.85
N GLN A 12 -4.47 11.91 9.17
CA GLN A 12 -4.11 13.02 8.31
C GLN A 12 -3.52 12.52 6.98
N ILE A 13 -2.69 11.47 7.00
CA ILE A 13 -2.14 10.87 5.76
C ILE A 13 -3.24 10.26 4.91
N TYR A 14 -4.14 9.45 5.48
CA TYR A 14 -5.28 8.89 4.71
C TYR A 14 -6.18 9.98 4.13
N HIS A 15 -6.41 11.08 4.87
CA HIS A 15 -7.09 12.25 4.33
C HIS A 15 -6.29 12.88 3.17
N GLN A 16 -4.98 13.05 3.29
CA GLN A 16 -4.18 13.57 2.18
C GLN A 16 -4.20 12.65 0.96
N LEU A 17 -4.21 11.32 1.14
CA LEU A 17 -4.35 10.35 0.06
C LEU A 17 -5.70 10.50 -0.66
N SER A 18 -6.80 10.69 0.05
CA SER A 18 -8.12 10.84 -0.57
C SER A 18 -8.28 12.12 -1.39
N TYR A 19 -7.50 13.17 -1.08
CA TYR A 19 -7.43 14.41 -1.85
C TYR A 19 -6.25 14.45 -2.83
N ALA A 20 -5.53 13.35 -3.04
CA ALA A 20 -4.33 13.29 -3.87
C ALA A 20 -3.27 14.37 -3.51
N ALA A 21 -3.16 14.68 -2.21
CA ALA A 21 -2.31 15.74 -1.67
C ALA A 21 -1.15 15.22 -0.81
N PHE A 22 -0.97 13.90 -0.72
CA PHE A 22 0.17 13.31 -0.01
C PHE A 22 1.38 13.23 -0.94
N ALA A 23 2.45 13.94 -0.59
CA ALA A 23 3.58 14.18 -1.48
C ALA A 23 4.38 12.91 -1.82
N ASP A 24 4.41 11.92 -0.93
CA ASP A 24 5.16 10.68 -1.12
C ASP A 24 4.34 9.47 -0.63
N PRO A 25 3.41 8.94 -1.45
CA PRO A 25 2.59 7.78 -1.08
C PRO A 25 3.40 6.54 -0.73
N PHE A 26 4.53 6.34 -1.40
CA PHE A 26 5.43 5.22 -1.22
C PHE A 26 6.10 5.23 0.17
N SER A 27 6.25 6.40 0.83
CA SER A 27 6.72 6.44 2.22
C SER A 27 5.74 5.83 3.24
N PHE A 28 4.49 5.55 2.83
CA PHE A 28 3.41 5.13 3.72
C PHE A 28 2.71 3.85 3.26
N LEU A 29 2.64 3.63 1.95
CA LEU A 29 1.99 2.50 1.27
C LEU A 29 3.04 1.54 0.70
N GLY A 30 2.61 0.32 0.39
CA GLY A 30 3.44 -0.77 -0.11
C GLY A 30 4.02 -1.64 1.01
N PRO A 31 4.96 -2.54 0.65
CA PRO A 31 5.54 -3.53 1.54
C PRO A 31 6.75 -3.01 2.36
N TYR A 32 7.07 -1.72 2.26
CA TYR A 32 8.27 -1.11 2.86
C TYR A 32 7.98 -0.47 4.23
N LEU A 33 7.26 -1.21 5.07
CA LEU A 33 6.94 -0.78 6.43
C LEU A 33 8.02 -1.24 7.41
N PRO A 34 8.26 -0.49 8.51
CA PRO A 34 8.99 -1.02 9.64
C PRO A 34 8.26 -2.26 10.18
N THR A 35 9.00 -3.32 10.55
CA THR A 35 8.45 -4.61 11.00
C THR A 35 7.43 -4.46 12.15
N GLU A 36 7.64 -3.49 13.04
CA GLU A 36 6.72 -3.20 14.16
C GLU A 36 5.35 -2.64 13.72
N GLN A 37 5.24 -2.12 12.49
CA GLN A 37 4.02 -1.51 11.96
C GLN A 37 3.21 -2.46 11.08
N GLY A 38 3.83 -3.49 10.52
CA GLY A 38 3.20 -4.50 9.67
C GLY A 38 4.04 -4.84 8.45
N ALA A 39 3.50 -5.70 7.59
CA ALA A 39 4.16 -6.24 6.40
C ALA A 39 3.75 -5.51 5.11
N LEU A 40 2.53 -4.96 5.05
CA LEU A 40 1.98 -4.33 3.85
C LEU A 40 0.87 -3.34 4.18
N ARG A 41 0.94 -2.11 3.68
CA ARG A 41 -0.19 -1.15 3.72
C ARG A 41 -0.63 -0.81 2.30
N VAL A 42 -1.93 -0.86 2.03
CA VAL A 42 -2.48 -0.53 0.70
C VAL A 42 -3.60 0.48 0.80
N TRP A 43 -3.75 1.27 -0.26
CA TRP A 43 -4.83 2.23 -0.44
C TRP A 43 -5.72 1.79 -1.61
N MET A 44 -6.91 1.28 -1.30
CA MET A 44 -7.94 0.78 -2.21
C MET A 44 -9.27 1.48 -1.92
N PRO A 45 -9.45 2.75 -2.35
CA PRO A 45 -10.66 3.51 -2.06
C PRO A 45 -11.90 2.85 -2.71
N GLY A 46 -12.92 2.58 -1.90
CA GLY A 46 -14.16 1.93 -2.34
C GLY A 46 -14.14 0.41 -2.28
N ALA A 47 -13.03 -0.21 -1.87
CA ALA A 47 -12.99 -1.64 -1.61
C ALA A 47 -13.66 -1.99 -0.28
N ASP A 48 -14.35 -3.12 -0.25
CA ASP A 48 -14.97 -3.66 0.97
C ASP A 48 -14.01 -4.61 1.70
N LYS A 49 -13.20 -5.36 0.94
CA LYS A 49 -12.23 -6.32 1.45
C LYS A 49 -11.00 -6.37 0.55
N VAL A 50 -9.84 -6.57 1.16
CA VAL A 50 -8.57 -6.80 0.46
C VAL A 50 -7.87 -8.01 1.07
N GLU A 51 -7.43 -8.94 0.23
CA GLU A 51 -6.67 -10.12 0.63
C GLU A 51 -5.34 -10.15 -0.14
N LEU A 52 -4.28 -10.59 0.55
CA LEU A 52 -2.96 -10.84 -0.01
C LEU A 52 -2.91 -12.26 -0.60
N LEU A 53 -2.37 -12.37 -1.82
CA LEU A 53 -2.13 -13.61 -2.54
C LEU A 53 -0.62 -13.74 -2.79
N VAL A 54 0.01 -14.68 -2.10
CA VAL A 54 1.39 -15.12 -2.36
C VAL A 54 1.35 -16.52 -2.96
N ASP A 55 2.16 -16.78 -3.98
CA ASP A 55 2.14 -18.08 -4.66
C ASP A 55 2.49 -19.22 -3.69
N GLY A 56 1.74 -20.32 -3.78
CA GLY A 56 1.86 -21.47 -2.88
C GLY A 56 1.46 -21.23 -1.41
N GLN A 57 0.92 -20.07 -1.06
CA GLN A 57 0.47 -19.74 0.30
C GLN A 57 -1.06 -19.55 0.38
N PRO A 58 -1.68 -19.75 1.55
CA PRO A 58 -3.07 -19.39 1.76
C PRO A 58 -3.27 -17.88 1.61
N ARG A 59 -4.48 -17.48 1.20
CA ARG A 59 -4.88 -16.06 1.17
C ARG A 59 -4.86 -15.47 2.58
N ILE A 60 -4.41 -14.23 2.71
CA ILE A 60 -4.33 -13.53 4.00
C ILE A 60 -5.14 -12.25 3.92
N GLU A 61 -6.20 -12.14 4.72
CA GLU A 61 -7.03 -10.93 4.76
C GLU A 61 -6.31 -9.76 5.43
N LEU A 62 -6.36 -8.58 4.80
CA LEU A 62 -5.83 -7.35 5.38
C LEU A 62 -6.87 -6.72 6.31
N SER A 63 -6.40 -6.15 7.43
CA SER A 63 -7.26 -5.42 8.35
C SER A 63 -7.55 -4.01 7.83
N PRO A 64 -8.80 -3.52 7.87
CA PRO A 64 -9.09 -2.13 7.56
C PRO A 64 -8.52 -1.19 8.63
N GLU A 65 -7.94 -0.06 8.22
CA GLU A 65 -7.45 0.99 9.12
C GLU A 65 -8.29 2.27 9.07
N GLU A 66 -8.68 2.70 7.87
CA GLU A 66 -9.50 3.86 7.55
C GLU A 66 -10.29 3.53 6.27
N PRO A 67 -11.33 4.29 5.88
CA PRO A 67 -12.06 4.05 4.64
C PRO A 67 -11.11 4.00 3.43
N GLY A 68 -11.00 2.84 2.79
CA GLY A 68 -10.08 2.59 1.66
C GLY A 68 -8.64 2.20 2.06
N GLY A 69 -8.27 2.25 3.34
CA GLY A 69 -6.94 1.90 3.83
C GLY A 69 -6.91 0.53 4.49
N PHE A 70 -5.98 -0.34 4.09
CA PHE A 70 -5.84 -1.70 4.61
C PHE A 70 -4.40 -2.00 5.02
N ILE A 71 -4.21 -2.79 6.08
CA ILE A 71 -2.92 -3.16 6.65
C ILE A 71 -2.84 -4.67 6.90
N LEU A 72 -1.72 -5.27 6.52
CA LEU A 72 -1.32 -6.60 6.96
C LEU A 72 -0.42 -6.46 8.20
N LYS A 73 -0.92 -6.84 9.37
CA LYS A 73 -0.13 -6.89 10.61
C LYS A 73 0.53 -8.26 10.74
N SER A 74 1.72 -8.38 10.16
CA SER A 74 2.50 -9.60 10.13
C SER A 74 3.99 -9.27 10.08
N GLU A 75 4.84 -10.26 10.41
CA GLU A 75 6.30 -10.20 10.25
C GLU A 75 6.76 -10.71 8.87
N LEU A 76 5.82 -11.03 7.97
CA LEU A 76 6.10 -11.42 6.59
C LEU A 76 6.92 -10.34 5.86
N ASP A 77 8.04 -10.74 5.24
CA ASP A 77 8.80 -9.84 4.37
C ASP A 77 8.31 -9.95 2.91
N LEU A 78 7.67 -8.87 2.45
CA LEU A 78 7.07 -8.78 1.12
C LEU A 78 7.87 -7.89 0.16
N GLN A 79 9.03 -7.35 0.59
CA GLN A 79 9.81 -6.40 -0.20
C GLN A 79 10.34 -7.00 -1.51
N TRP A 80 10.70 -8.30 -1.48
CA TRP A 80 11.27 -9.03 -2.61
C TRP A 80 10.37 -10.17 -3.10
N THR A 81 9.21 -10.33 -2.47
CA THR A 81 8.26 -11.39 -2.79
C THR A 81 7.22 -10.82 -3.74
N HIS A 82 7.06 -11.39 -4.93
CA HIS A 82 5.95 -11.01 -5.80
C HIS A 82 4.63 -11.51 -5.20
N TYR A 83 3.64 -10.62 -5.13
CA TYR A 83 2.31 -10.92 -4.63
C TYR A 83 1.26 -10.16 -5.41
N ARG A 84 0.01 -10.59 -5.27
CA ARG A 84 -1.17 -9.93 -5.83
C ARG A 84 -2.17 -9.65 -4.72
N LEU A 85 -3.10 -8.76 -5.02
CA LEU A 85 -4.22 -8.40 -4.15
C LEU A 85 -5.50 -8.92 -4.78
N ALA A 86 -6.31 -9.64 -4.01
CA ALA A 86 -7.71 -9.87 -4.35
C ALA A 86 -8.52 -8.79 -3.64
N VAL A 87 -9.12 -7.92 -4.44
CA VAL A 87 -9.92 -6.79 -3.96
C VAL A 87 -11.39 -7.09 -4.25
N ASP A 88 -12.22 -7.01 -3.22
CA ASP A 88 -13.67 -7.12 -3.33
C ASP A 88 -14.29 -5.72 -3.46
N TRP A 89 -15.04 -5.53 -4.54
CA TRP A 89 -15.79 -4.31 -4.84
C TRP A 89 -17.28 -4.65 -4.79
N ALA A 90 -17.90 -4.51 -3.62
CA ALA A 90 -19.31 -4.82 -3.40
C ALA A 90 -19.71 -6.22 -3.91
N GLY A 91 -18.88 -7.23 -3.62
CA GLY A 91 -19.08 -8.62 -4.02
C GLY A 91 -18.50 -9.01 -5.39
N VAL A 92 -17.84 -8.07 -6.09
CA VAL A 92 -17.09 -8.38 -7.33
C VAL A 92 -15.59 -8.44 -7.01
N GLU A 93 -15.00 -9.63 -7.13
CA GLU A 93 -13.56 -9.83 -6.93
C GLU A 93 -12.75 -9.43 -8.16
N GLN A 94 -11.67 -8.68 -7.93
CA GLN A 94 -10.63 -8.42 -8.92
C GLN A 94 -9.26 -8.78 -8.35
N ILE A 95 -8.47 -9.56 -9.09
CA ILE A 95 -7.08 -9.86 -8.76
C ILE A 95 -6.17 -8.91 -9.54
N ILE A 96 -5.36 -8.14 -8.81
CA ILE A 96 -4.45 -7.13 -9.38
C ILE A 96 -3.06 -7.21 -8.74
N ASP A 97 -2.04 -6.75 -9.44
CA ASP A 97 -0.75 -6.44 -8.82
C ASP A 97 -0.90 -5.20 -7.92
N ASP A 98 -0.15 -5.15 -6.82
CA ASP A 98 -0.16 -3.97 -5.95
C ASP A 98 0.55 -2.79 -6.65
N PRO A 99 -0.14 -1.66 -6.92
CA PRO A 99 0.49 -0.49 -7.51
C PRO A 99 1.62 0.10 -6.65
N TYR A 100 1.65 -0.20 -5.34
CA TYR A 100 2.64 0.29 -4.40
C TYR A 100 3.77 -0.70 -4.10
N GLN A 101 3.82 -1.85 -4.79
CA GLN A 101 4.91 -2.82 -4.62
C GLN A 101 6.25 -2.30 -5.18
N TYR A 102 6.21 -1.50 -6.25
CA TYR A 102 7.41 -1.12 -7.00
C TYR A 102 7.79 0.35 -6.76
N HIS A 103 8.60 0.61 -5.73
CA HIS A 103 9.04 1.98 -5.36
C HIS A 103 10.00 2.64 -6.35
N ALA A 104 10.79 1.85 -7.10
CA ALA A 104 11.84 2.36 -7.98
C ALA A 104 11.65 1.82 -9.40
N LEU A 105 10.82 2.51 -10.20
CA LEU A 105 10.82 2.35 -11.66
C LEU A 105 11.75 3.35 -12.37
N TYR A 106 12.32 4.31 -11.63
CA TYR A 106 13.31 5.23 -12.16
C TYR A 106 14.69 4.60 -12.09
N ALA A 107 15.39 4.60 -13.22
CA ALA A 107 16.82 4.36 -13.26
C ALA A 107 17.53 5.36 -12.34
N GLU A 108 18.65 4.94 -11.75
CA GLU A 108 19.51 5.82 -10.95
C GLU A 108 19.76 7.13 -11.70
N TYR A 109 19.87 8.26 -10.98
CA TYR A 109 19.99 9.60 -11.58
C TYR A 109 21.15 9.69 -12.61
N ASP A 110 22.18 8.86 -12.45
CA ASP A 110 23.32 8.74 -13.37
C ASP A 110 22.93 8.20 -14.76
N ASP A 111 21.89 7.36 -14.87
CA ASP A 111 21.40 6.78 -16.12
C ASP A 111 20.55 7.77 -16.95
N LEU A 112 20.04 8.83 -16.33
CA LEU A 112 19.24 9.86 -17.00
C LEU A 112 20.09 10.90 -17.74
N HIS A 113 21.37 11.03 -17.39
CA HIS A 113 22.26 12.08 -17.93
C HIS A 113 23.51 11.58 -18.62
N THR A 114 23.75 10.27 -18.65
CA THR A 114 24.88 9.68 -19.38
C THR A 114 24.40 9.14 -20.73
N PRO A 115 24.78 9.76 -21.87
CA PRO A 115 24.48 9.20 -23.18
C PRO A 115 25.08 7.80 -23.27
N LYS A 116 24.26 6.77 -23.50
CA LYS A 116 24.78 5.43 -23.82
C LYS A 116 25.58 5.55 -25.12
N GLN A 117 26.87 5.28 -25.08
CA GLN A 117 27.66 5.10 -26.30
C GLN A 117 27.05 3.92 -27.06
N MET A 118 26.59 4.17 -28.29
CA MET A 118 26.16 3.15 -29.23
C MET A 118 27.36 2.44 -29.85
#